data_AF-A0A257SH43-F1
#
_entry.id   AF-A0A257SH43-F1
#
_cell.length_a   1.000
_cell.length_b   1.000
_cell.length_c   1.000
_cell.angle_alpha   90.00
_cell.angle_beta   90.00
_cell.angle_gamma   90.00
#
_symmetry.space_group_name_H-M   'P 1'
#
loop_
_entity.id
_entity.type
_entity.pdbx_description
1 polymer ?
#
loop_
_entity_poly.entity_id
_entity_poly.type
_entity_poly.pdbx_seq_one_letter_code
_entity_poly.pdbx_strand_id
1 'polypeptide(L)'
;MLPEELRILEKVLGIHSVEDEHISRAIDGVRGKGKPPLALAWRGFRARVFAGHAYANPPDGAPETIDALERADMGRLHQRLMGRDQLYVGVVGAIDAERAGRLLDEAFSHLPAKAALDPIGPAPFLGLGAEEVIDLDVPQTTIRFGRPGPSRQDE
;
A
#
# COMPACT_ATOMS: atom_id res chain seq x y z
N MET A 1 14.35 -8.13 -27.16
CA MET A 1 15.28 -7.56 -26.16
C MET A 1 14.58 -6.36 -25.58
N LEU A 2 14.06 -6.52 -24.37
CA LEU A 2 13.37 -5.46 -23.65
C LEU A 2 14.27 -4.23 -23.49
N PRO A 3 13.74 -3.01 -23.70
CA PRO A 3 14.39 -1.78 -23.26
C PRO A 3 14.72 -1.86 -21.77
N GLU A 4 15.81 -1.22 -21.37
CA GLU A 4 16.33 -1.30 -20.01
C GLU A 4 15.27 -0.87 -18.97
N GLU A 5 14.44 0.10 -19.32
CA GLU A 5 13.39 0.66 -18.49
C GLU A 5 12.32 -0.39 -18.15
N LEU A 6 11.93 -1.21 -19.13
CA LEU A 6 10.96 -2.29 -18.90
C LEU A 6 11.58 -3.44 -18.12
N ARG A 7 12.86 -3.73 -18.32
CA ARG A 7 13.58 -4.74 -17.52
C ARG A 7 13.66 -4.34 -16.04
N ILE A 8 13.84 -3.04 -15.75
CA ILE A 8 13.79 -2.53 -14.38
C ILE A 8 12.38 -2.70 -13.82
N LEU A 9 11.35 -2.36 -14.60
CA LEU A 9 9.96 -2.48 -14.17
C LEU A 9 9.58 -3.95 -13.89
N GLU A 10 9.93 -4.88 -14.77
CA GLU A 10 9.76 -6.32 -14.58
C GLU A 10 10.47 -6.78 -13.29
N LYS A 11 11.72 -6.37 -13.09
CA LYS A 11 12.50 -6.75 -11.92
C LYS A 11 11.89 -6.22 -10.61
N VAL A 12 11.37 -5.00 -10.60
CA VAL A 12 10.73 -4.37 -9.43
C VAL A 12 9.39 -5.05 -9.13
N LEU A 13 8.65 -5.42 -10.16
CA LEU A 13 7.36 -6.10 -10.01
C LEU A 13 7.52 -7.60 -9.75
N GLY A 14 8.71 -8.18 -9.93
CA GLY A 14 9.00 -9.58 -9.64
C GLY A 14 9.30 -9.86 -8.16
N ILE A 15 8.79 -11.00 -7.65
CA ILE A 15 9.03 -11.46 -6.27
C ILE A 15 10.53 -11.69 -5.96
N HIS A 16 11.31 -12.01 -6.99
CA HIS A 16 12.75 -12.29 -6.89
C HIS A 16 13.60 -11.09 -6.44
N SER A 17 13.00 -9.91 -6.27
CA SER A 17 13.66 -8.72 -5.72
C SER A 17 13.56 -8.61 -4.19
N VAL A 18 12.73 -9.44 -3.53
CA VAL A 18 12.49 -9.35 -2.09
C VAL A 18 13.38 -10.36 -1.34
N GLU A 19 14.42 -9.84 -0.70
CA GLU A 19 15.32 -10.59 0.17
C GLU A 19 15.01 -10.41 1.66
N ASP A 20 15.48 -11.34 2.50
CA ASP A 20 15.26 -11.31 3.97
C ASP A 20 15.83 -10.01 4.56
N GLU A 21 16.92 -9.50 3.99
CA GLU A 21 17.49 -8.22 4.36
C GLU A 21 16.53 -7.06 4.08
N HIS A 22 15.78 -7.10 2.98
CA HIS A 22 14.75 -6.09 2.68
C HIS A 22 13.60 -6.15 3.69
N ILE A 23 13.20 -7.35 4.10
CA ILE A 23 12.16 -7.57 5.11
C ILE A 23 12.64 -7.04 6.47
N SER A 24 13.85 -7.42 6.89
CA SER A 24 14.45 -6.94 8.15
C SER A 24 14.54 -5.41 8.18
N ARG A 25 15.01 -4.79 7.09
CA ARG A 25 15.10 -3.33 6.98
C ARG A 25 13.72 -2.66 7.03
N ALA A 26 12.69 -3.27 6.45
CA ALA A 26 11.32 -2.76 6.54
C ALA A 26 10.78 -2.84 7.98
N ILE A 27 11.03 -3.96 8.68
CA ILE A 27 10.69 -4.15 10.09
C ILE A 27 11.38 -3.10 10.95
N ASP A 28 12.68 -2.91 10.76
CA ASP A 28 13.46 -1.89 11.47
C ASP A 28 12.96 -0.48 11.17
N GLY A 29 12.50 -0.20 9.93
CA GLY A 29 11.88 1.06 9.57
C GLY A 29 10.57 1.31 10.34
N VAL A 30 9.76 0.28 10.58
CA VAL A 30 8.51 0.39 11.35
C VAL A 30 8.78 0.48 12.85
N ARG A 31 9.79 -0.22 13.36
CA ARG A 31 10.25 -0.13 14.76
C ARG A 31 10.94 1.21 15.07
N GLY A 32 11.75 1.70 14.13
CA GLY A 32 12.54 2.92 14.25
C GLY A 32 11.73 4.20 14.04
N LYS A 33 10.54 4.10 13.45
CA LYS A 33 9.52 5.13 13.62
C LYS A 33 9.15 5.14 15.10
N GLY A 34 9.65 6.14 15.83
CA GLY A 34 9.16 6.44 17.17
C GLY A 34 7.64 6.62 17.16
N LYS A 35 7.05 7.01 18.29
CA LYS A 35 5.64 7.41 18.30
C LYS A 35 5.55 8.94 18.12
N PRO A 36 5.89 9.55 16.96
CA PRO A 36 5.75 10.98 16.83
C PRO A 36 4.27 11.31 17.07
N PRO A 37 3.96 12.41 17.80
CA PRO A 37 2.58 12.78 18.13
C PRO A 37 1.64 12.72 16.93
N LEU A 38 2.14 13.11 15.74
CA LEU A 38 1.41 13.03 14.48
C LEU A 38 1.03 11.59 14.06
N ALA A 39 1.92 10.61 14.20
CA ALA A 39 1.61 9.23 13.85
C ALA A 39 0.54 8.63 14.79
N LEU A 40 0.61 8.95 16.09
CA LEU A 40 -0.42 8.54 17.05
C LEU A 40 -1.77 9.19 16.76
N ALA A 41 -1.80 10.49 16.46
CA ALA A 41 -3.01 11.18 16.03
C ALA A 41 -3.57 10.59 14.71
N TRP A 42 -2.72 10.17 13.77
CA TRP A 42 -3.16 9.46 12.56
C TRP A 42 -3.75 8.09 12.86
N ARG A 43 -3.10 7.32 13.75
CA ARG A 43 -3.53 5.98 14.13
C ARG A 43 -4.89 5.99 14.84
N GLY A 44 -5.05 6.85 15.87
CA GLY A 44 -6.33 6.99 16.58
C GLY A 44 -7.45 7.42 15.64
N PHE A 45 -7.21 8.45 14.84
CA PHE A 45 -8.18 8.93 13.85
C PHE A 45 -8.62 7.83 12.87
N ARG A 46 -7.68 7.06 12.29
CA ARG A 46 -8.00 5.97 11.35
C ARG A 46 -8.76 4.84 12.02
N ALA A 47 -8.30 4.40 13.20
CA ALA A 47 -8.93 3.34 13.97
C ALA A 47 -10.39 3.66 14.30
N ARG A 48 -10.69 4.93 14.58
CA ARG A 48 -12.04 5.39 14.88
C ARG A 48 -12.91 5.57 13.62
N VAL A 49 -12.41 6.34 12.64
CA VAL A 49 -13.21 6.72 11.46
C VAL A 49 -13.49 5.54 10.54
N PHE A 50 -12.52 4.62 10.43
CA PHE A 50 -12.60 3.46 9.54
C PHE A 50 -12.72 2.14 10.31
N ALA A 51 -13.30 2.14 11.51
CA ALA A 51 -13.41 0.94 12.34
C ALA A 51 -14.04 -0.22 11.55
N GLY A 52 -13.38 -1.39 11.58
CA GLY A 52 -13.80 -2.58 10.82
C GLY A 52 -13.46 -2.57 9.32
N HIS A 53 -12.76 -1.54 8.82
CA HIS A 53 -12.38 -1.39 7.42
C HIS A 53 -10.85 -1.38 7.23
N ALA A 54 -10.37 -1.80 6.05
CA ALA A 54 -8.93 -1.89 5.76
C ALA A 54 -8.16 -0.56 5.95
N TYR A 55 -8.85 0.59 5.83
CA TYR A 55 -8.28 1.92 6.03
C TYR A 55 -8.01 2.30 7.50
N ALA A 56 -8.52 1.52 8.46
CA ALA A 56 -8.13 1.66 9.86
C ALA A 56 -6.66 1.30 10.09
N ASN A 57 -6.11 0.43 9.24
CA ASN A 57 -4.73 -0.04 9.38
C ASN A 57 -3.73 1.04 8.95
N PRO A 58 -2.59 1.19 9.67
CA PRO A 58 -1.50 2.02 9.22
C PRO A 58 -0.93 1.49 7.89
N PRO A 59 -0.62 2.37 6.91
CA PRO A 59 -0.09 1.95 5.62
C PRO A 59 1.29 1.29 5.73
N ASP A 60 2.07 1.70 6.73
CA ASP A 60 3.40 1.15 6.99
C ASP A 60 3.36 -0.14 7.84
N GLY A 61 2.18 -0.60 8.24
CA GLY A 61 2.02 -1.71 9.18
C GLY A 61 2.05 -1.28 10.65
N ALA A 62 1.73 -2.23 11.52
CA ALA A 62 1.69 -2.03 12.97
C ALA A 62 2.83 -2.84 13.60
N PRO A 63 3.59 -2.29 14.57
CA PRO A 63 4.66 -3.02 15.26
C PRO A 63 4.18 -4.36 15.83
N GLU A 64 2.92 -4.43 16.23
CA GLU A 64 2.29 -5.61 16.82
C GLU A 64 2.13 -6.77 15.82
N THR A 65 2.03 -6.48 14.52
CA THR A 65 1.82 -7.50 13.47
C THR A 65 3.05 -7.75 12.61
N ILE A 66 4.00 -6.82 12.59
CA ILE A 66 5.11 -6.86 11.63
C ILE A 66 6.14 -7.93 11.95
N ASP A 67 6.27 -8.31 13.22
CA ASP A 67 7.20 -9.35 13.68
C ASP A 67 6.77 -10.76 13.26
N ALA A 68 5.51 -10.94 12.85
CA ALA A 68 4.99 -12.21 12.36
C ALA A 68 5.12 -12.38 10.83
N LEU A 69 5.62 -11.38 10.11
CA LEU A 69 5.75 -11.45 8.65
C LEU A 69 6.95 -12.29 8.25
N GLU A 70 6.70 -13.28 7.40
CA GLU A 70 7.74 -14.11 6.79
C GLU A 70 7.93 -13.79 5.31
N ARG A 71 9.08 -14.17 4.74
CA ARG A 71 9.31 -14.07 3.30
C ARG A 71 8.24 -14.81 2.48
N ALA A 72 7.76 -15.94 2.98
CA ALA A 72 6.71 -16.72 2.32
C ALA A 72 5.41 -15.90 2.16
N ASP A 73 5.10 -15.01 3.10
CA ASP A 73 3.91 -14.15 3.03
C ASP A 73 4.03 -13.12 1.91
N MET A 74 5.24 -12.61 1.64
CA MET A 74 5.48 -11.73 0.49
C MET A 74 5.24 -12.47 -0.84
N GLY A 75 5.69 -13.73 -0.91
CA GLY A 75 5.41 -14.63 -2.03
C GLY A 75 3.92 -14.80 -2.30
N ARG A 76 3.17 -15.12 -1.24
CA ARG A 76 1.71 -15.29 -1.32
C ARG A 76 0.99 -13.99 -1.68
N LEU A 77 1.42 -12.87 -1.10
CA LEU A 77 0.83 -11.56 -1.38
C LEU A 77 1.05 -11.15 -2.84
N HIS A 78 2.27 -11.31 -3.35
CA HIS A 78 2.61 -11.02 -4.75
C HIS A 78 1.75 -11.83 -5.71
N GLN A 79 1.67 -13.15 -5.52
CA GLN A 79 0.84 -14.03 -6.36
C GLN A 79 -0.64 -13.64 -6.32
N ARG A 80 -1.12 -13.18 -5.16
CA ARG A 80 -2.51 -12.76 -4.99
C ARG A 80 -2.81 -11.42 -5.67
N LEU A 81 -1.89 -10.46 -5.59
CA LEU A 81 -2.10 -9.09 -6.08
C LEU A 81 -1.77 -8.92 -7.57
N MET A 82 -0.74 -9.60 -8.06
CA MET A 82 -0.19 -9.38 -9.41
C MET A 82 -0.94 -10.19 -10.47
N GLY A 83 -2.11 -9.70 -10.87
CA GLY A 83 -2.86 -10.21 -12.03
C GLY A 83 -2.94 -9.20 -13.16
N ARG A 84 -2.91 -9.68 -14.41
CA ARG A 84 -2.95 -8.83 -15.61
C ARG A 84 -4.26 -8.04 -15.76
N ASP A 85 -5.36 -8.52 -15.18
CA ASP A 85 -6.67 -7.85 -15.21
C ASP A 85 -6.75 -6.59 -14.34
N GLN A 86 -5.83 -6.43 -13.39
CA GLN A 86 -5.74 -5.28 -12.48
C GLN A 86 -4.46 -4.44 -12.70
N LEU A 87 -3.68 -4.77 -13.74
CA LEU A 87 -2.44 -4.06 -14.06
C LEU A 87 -2.72 -2.91 -15.04
N TYR A 88 -2.45 -1.69 -14.60
CA TYR A 88 -2.54 -0.49 -15.43
C TYR A 88 -1.14 0.11 -15.62
N VAL A 89 -0.69 0.20 -16.88
CA VAL A 89 0.62 0.77 -17.21
C VAL A 89 0.46 2.05 -18.02
N GLY A 90 0.90 3.17 -17.45
CA GLY A 90 0.98 4.46 -18.15
C GLY A 90 2.31 4.59 -18.88
N VAL A 91 2.28 4.77 -20.20
CA VAL A 91 3.47 4.99 -21.02
C VAL A 91 3.40 6.37 -21.65
N VAL A 92 4.42 7.20 -21.41
CA VAL A 92 4.48 8.58 -21.92
C VAL A 92 5.85 8.80 -22.57
N GLY A 93 5.85 9.29 -23.81
CA GLY A 93 7.07 9.58 -24.57
C GLY A 93 6.93 9.30 -26.06
N ALA A 94 8.06 9.28 -26.77
CA ALA A 94 8.13 8.99 -28.20
C ALA A 94 8.07 7.47 -28.48
N ILE A 95 6.90 6.87 -28.22
CA ILE A 95 6.64 5.45 -28.45
C ILE A 95 5.21 5.27 -28.99
N ASP A 96 5.06 4.43 -29.99
CA ASP A 96 3.75 4.06 -30.52
C ASP A 96 3.11 2.92 -29.71
N ALA A 97 1.79 2.80 -29.81
CA ALA A 97 1.00 1.85 -29.03
C ALA A 97 1.35 0.38 -29.35
N GLU A 98 1.71 0.07 -30.60
CA GLU A 98 2.00 -1.30 -31.02
C GLU A 98 3.33 -1.79 -30.44
N ARG A 99 4.35 -0.93 -30.49
CA ARG A 99 5.65 -1.16 -29.86
C ARG A 99 5.50 -1.25 -28.34
N ALA A 100 4.75 -0.35 -27.71
CA ALA A 100 4.48 -0.43 -26.28
C ALA A 100 3.79 -1.75 -25.91
N GLY A 101 2.75 -2.16 -26.66
CA GLY A 101 2.02 -3.41 -26.44
C GLY A 101 2.93 -4.63 -26.45
N ARG A 102 3.75 -4.80 -27.50
CA ARG A 102 4.71 -5.92 -27.58
C ARG A 102 5.68 -5.98 -26.41
N LEU A 103 6.18 -4.82 -25.98
CA LEU A 103 7.12 -4.72 -24.88
C LEU A 103 6.46 -5.07 -23.54
N LEU A 104 5.22 -4.65 -23.33
CA LEU A 104 4.44 -5.00 -22.15
C LEU A 104 4.06 -6.49 -22.14
N ASP A 105 3.77 -7.09 -23.30
CA ASP A 105 3.53 -8.53 -23.43
C ASP A 105 4.78 -9.33 -23.09
N GLU A 106 5.95 -8.94 -23.62
CA GLU A 106 7.23 -9.58 -23.29
C GLU A 106 7.52 -9.45 -21.78
N ALA A 107 7.25 -8.30 -21.17
CA ALA A 107 7.51 -8.07 -19.74
C ALA A 107 6.52 -8.76 -18.79
N PHE A 108 5.23 -8.84 -19.11
CA PHE A 108 4.18 -9.22 -18.14
C PHE A 108 3.40 -10.49 -18.50
N SER A 109 3.71 -11.15 -19.61
CA SER A 109 3.04 -12.40 -20.01
C SER A 109 3.14 -13.54 -18.99
N HIS A 110 4.15 -13.51 -18.12
CA HIS A 110 4.36 -14.49 -17.06
C HIS A 110 3.41 -14.30 -15.85
N LEU A 111 2.74 -13.14 -15.73
CA LEU A 111 1.81 -12.89 -14.65
C LEU A 111 0.48 -13.65 -14.84
N PRO A 112 -0.15 -14.11 -13.75
CA PRO A 112 -1.51 -14.65 -13.77
C PRO A 112 -2.48 -13.76 -14.55
N ALA A 113 -3.41 -14.38 -15.27
CA ALA A 113 -4.44 -13.63 -16.00
C ALA A 113 -5.38 -12.86 -15.07
N LYS A 114 -5.63 -13.38 -13.85
CA LYS A 114 -6.51 -12.76 -12.86
C LYS A 114 -5.82 -12.64 -11.50
N ALA A 115 -5.97 -11.48 -10.87
CA ALA A 115 -5.61 -11.30 -9.48
C ALA A 115 -6.67 -11.94 -8.56
N ALA A 116 -6.27 -12.39 -7.38
CA ALA A 116 -7.15 -12.95 -6.37
C ALA A 116 -7.43 -11.90 -5.28
N LEU A 117 -8.03 -10.78 -5.69
CA LEU A 117 -8.36 -9.68 -4.80
C LEU A 117 -9.69 -9.90 -4.10
N ASP A 118 -9.72 -9.67 -2.79
CA ASP A 118 -10.97 -9.54 -2.05
C ASP A 118 -11.56 -8.15 -2.33
N PRO A 119 -12.85 -8.05 -2.72
CA PRO A 119 -13.48 -6.76 -2.93
C PRO A 119 -13.57 -6.01 -1.60
N ILE A 120 -13.07 -4.79 -1.58
CA ILE A 120 -13.19 -3.88 -0.44
C ILE A 120 -14.38 -2.96 -0.71
N GLY A 121 -15.32 -2.91 0.24
CA GLY A 121 -16.47 -2.03 0.18
C GLY A 121 -16.10 -0.54 0.30
N PRO A 122 -17.09 0.36 0.22
CA PRO A 122 -16.87 1.77 0.48
C PRO A 122 -16.34 1.99 1.90
N ALA A 123 -15.33 2.85 2.03
CA ALA A 123 -14.78 3.19 3.33
C ALA A 123 -15.80 4.01 4.13
N PRO A 124 -16.21 3.58 5.34
CA PRO A 124 -17.13 4.35 6.14
C PRO A 124 -16.45 5.60 6.71
N PHE A 125 -17.23 6.59 7.14
CA PHE A 125 -16.75 7.67 7.98
C PHE A 125 -17.56 7.66 9.28
N LEU A 126 -17.00 7.03 10.32
CA LEU A 126 -17.67 6.85 11.60
C LEU A 126 -17.26 7.94 12.60
N GLY A 127 -18.07 8.13 13.64
CA GLY A 127 -17.72 9.01 14.76
C GLY A 127 -17.75 10.50 14.46
N LEU A 128 -18.61 10.95 13.54
CA LEU A 128 -18.85 12.38 13.30
C LEU A 128 -19.17 13.13 14.61
N GLY A 129 -18.47 14.24 14.83
CA GLY A 129 -18.63 15.06 16.04
C GLY A 129 -18.03 14.48 17.31
N ALA A 130 -17.38 13.30 17.23
CA ALA A 130 -16.70 12.73 18.38
C ALA A 130 -15.31 13.34 18.60
N GLU A 131 -14.91 13.39 19.86
CA GLU A 131 -13.59 13.78 20.32
C GLU A 131 -12.85 12.55 20.89
N GLU A 132 -11.55 12.48 20.64
CA GLU A 132 -10.66 11.48 21.22
C GLU A 132 -9.36 12.17 21.65
N VAL A 133 -9.00 11.99 22.91
CA VAL A 133 -7.79 12.55 23.52
C VAL A 133 -6.82 11.40 23.79
N ILE A 134 -5.62 11.51 23.24
CA ILE A 134 -4.51 10.59 23.49
C ILE A 134 -3.46 11.35 24.29
N ASP A 135 -3.35 11.03 25.58
CA ASP A 135 -2.35 11.64 26.45
C ASP A 135 -0.94 11.16 26.10
N LEU A 136 -0.04 12.13 25.92
CA LEU A 136 1.35 11.88 25.62
C LEU A 136 2.19 12.95 26.34
N ASP A 137 3.26 12.52 27.02
CA ASP A 137 4.19 13.41 27.70
C ASP A 137 5.14 14.09 26.69
N VAL A 138 4.60 15.09 25.99
CA VAL A 138 5.30 15.90 25.00
C VAL A 138 4.94 17.37 25.18
N PRO A 139 5.85 18.30 24.85
CA PRO A 139 5.61 19.73 25.05
C PRO A 139 4.57 20.34 24.10
N GLN A 140 4.14 19.62 23.06
CA GLN A 140 3.26 20.14 22.03
C GLN A 140 2.08 19.21 21.76
N THR A 141 0.87 19.78 21.76
CA THR A 141 -0.36 19.07 21.37
C THR A 141 -0.46 18.96 19.85
N THR A 142 -0.87 17.80 19.37
CA THR A 142 -1.25 17.59 17.96
C THR A 142 -2.75 17.36 17.87
N ILE A 143 -3.42 18.14 17.04
CA ILE A 143 -4.88 18.06 16.87
C ILE A 143 -5.20 17.61 15.45
N ARG A 144 -6.23 16.76 15.33
CA ARG A 144 -6.71 16.25 14.05
C ARG A 144 -8.22 16.40 13.94
N PHE A 145 -8.67 16.91 12.81
CA PHE A 145 -10.08 16.90 12.43
C PHE A 145 -10.25 16.30 11.04
N GLY A 146 -11.42 15.76 10.76
CA GLY A 146 -11.79 15.28 9.45
C GLY A 146 -13.29 15.14 9.30
N ARG A 147 -13.73 15.07 8.05
CA ARG A 147 -15.12 14.83 7.65
C ARG A 147 -15.13 13.95 6.39
N PRO A 148 -16.28 13.37 6.00
CA PRO A 148 -16.41 12.72 4.71
C PRO A 148 -15.97 13.66 3.58
N GLY A 149 -15.06 13.17 2.73
CA GLY A 149 -14.70 13.83 1.48
C GLY A 149 -15.54 13.30 0.31
N PRO A 150 -15.49 13.97 -0.85
CA PRO A 150 -16.07 13.42 -2.07
C PRO A 150 -15.42 12.09 -2.44
N SER A 151 -16.20 11.18 -3.02
CA SER A 151 -15.69 9.95 -3.63
C SER A 151 -14.84 10.31 -4.85
N ARG A 152 -13.88 9.44 -5.20
CA ARG A 152 -13.14 9.56 -6.47
C ARG A 152 -14.07 9.49 -7.70
N GLN A 153 -15.24 8.86 -7.54
CA GLN A 153 -16.25 8.73 -8.57
C GLN A 153 -17.29 9.85 -8.55
N ASP A 154 -17.21 10.78 -7.58
CA ASP A 154 -18.05 11.97 -7.58
C ASP A 154 -17.38 13.02 -8.48
N GLU A 155 -18.11 13.50 -9.51
CA GLU A 155 -17.71 14.61 -10.38
C GLU A 155 -17.88 15.98 -9.69
#